data_AF-A0A967WZP4-F1
#
_entry.id   AF-A0A967WZP4-F1
#
_cell.length_a   1.000
_cell.length_b   1.000
_cell.length_c   1.000
_cell.angle_alpha   90.00
_cell.angle_beta   90.00
_cell.angle_gamma   90.00
#
_symmetry.space_group_name_H-M   'P 1'
#
loop_
_entity.id
_entity.type
_entity.pdbx_description
1 polymer ?
#
loop_
_entity_poly.entity_id
_entity_poly.type
_entity_poly.pdbx_seq_one_letter_code
_entity_poly.pdbx_strand_id
1 'polypeptide(L)' 'VEAVMQTNLREQTQSVLKSLTPREEKVLKMRFGVGGGTEHTLEEVGQSFTVTRERIRQIESKALRKLRHPSRSKAL' A
#
# COMPACT_ATOMS: atom_id res chain seq x y z
N VAL A 1 -19.37 -14.85 1.18
CA VAL A 1 -19.40 -13.38 1.33
C VAL A 1 -17.99 -12.79 1.50
N GLU A 2 -17.03 -13.50 2.09
CA GLU A 2 -15.64 -13.01 2.30
C GLU A 2 -14.83 -12.72 1.02
N ALA A 3 -15.05 -13.47 -0.07
CA ALA A 3 -14.30 -13.28 -1.32
C ALA A 3 -14.57 -11.91 -1.99
N VAL A 4 -15.79 -11.38 -1.86
CA VAL A 4 -16.19 -10.09 -2.45
C VAL A 4 -15.47 -8.93 -1.75
N MET A 5 -15.24 -9.03 -0.44
CA MET A 5 -14.45 -8.04 0.30
C MET A 5 -12.98 -8.07 -0.11
N GLN A 6 -12.37 -9.25 -0.30
CA GLN A 6 -10.97 -9.35 -0.73
C GLN A 6 -10.72 -8.78 -2.13
N THR A 7 -11.63 -9.02 -3.09
CA THR A 7 -11.50 -8.47 -4.45
C THR A 7 -11.60 -6.95 -4.45
N ASN A 8 -12.57 -6.40 -3.72
CA ASN A 8 -12.75 -4.95 -3.60
C ASN A 8 -11.54 -4.31 -2.90
N LEU A 9 -11.01 -4.94 -1.85
CA LEU A 9 -9.82 -4.46 -1.15
C LEU A 9 -8.59 -4.43 -2.05
N ARG A 10 -8.39 -5.45 -2.91
CA ARG A 10 -7.28 -5.49 -3.89
C ARG A 10 -7.38 -4.39 -4.93
N GLU A 11 -8.58 -4.14 -5.47
CA GLU A 11 -8.81 -3.08 -6.46
C GLU A 11 -8.64 -1.69 -5.86
N GLN A 12 -9.18 -1.45 -4.66
CA GLN A 12 -8.97 -0.21 -3.92
C GLN A 12 -7.48 0.01 -3.62
N THR A 13 -6.77 -1.04 -3.20
CA THR A 13 -5.32 -0.99 -2.97
C THR A 13 -4.58 -0.65 -4.25
N GLN A 14 -4.88 -1.29 -5.39
CA GLN A 14 -4.29 -0.95 -6.68
C GLN A 14 -4.57 0.51 -7.11
N SER A 15 -5.77 1.02 -6.87
CA SER A 15 -6.12 2.42 -7.20
C SER A 15 -5.27 3.42 -6.41
N VAL A 16 -4.98 3.11 -5.14
CA VAL A 16 -4.16 3.97 -4.28
C VAL A 16 -2.69 3.83 -4.63
N LEU A 17 -2.22 2.62 -4.95
CA LEU A 17 -0.87 2.38 -5.47
C LEU A 17 -0.60 3.22 -6.73
N LYS A 18 -1.55 3.27 -7.68
CA LYS A 18 -1.45 4.13 -8.88
C LYS A 18 -1.41 5.64 -8.58
N SER A 19 -1.88 6.06 -7.40
CA SER A 19 -1.90 7.47 -6.97
C SER A 19 -0.63 7.91 -6.21
N LEU A 20 0.27 6.96 -5.97
CA LEU A 20 1.51 7.17 -5.25
C LEU A 20 2.66 7.32 -6.24
N THR A 21 3.78 7.86 -5.76
CA THR A 21 4.99 7.87 -6.58
C THR A 21 5.45 6.43 -6.84
N PRO A 22 6.14 6.14 -7.96
CA PRO A 22 6.61 4.78 -8.26
C PRO A 22 7.44 4.15 -7.14
N ARG A 23 8.14 4.97 -6.34
CA ARG A 23 8.91 4.53 -5.18
C ARG A 23 8.00 4.14 -3.99
N GLU A 24 7.02 4.97 -3.66
CA GLU A 24 6.01 4.68 -2.62
C GLU A 24 5.16 3.45 -2.99
N GLU A 25 4.78 3.31 -4.25
CA GLU A 25 4.07 2.14 -4.76
C GLU A 25 4.88 0.86 -4.56
N LYS A 26 6.16 0.85 -4.95
CA LYS A 26 7.04 -0.32 -4.76
C LYS A 26 7.23 -0.67 -3.28
N VAL A 27 7.40 0.34 -2.41
CA VAL A 27 7.48 0.15 -0.95
C VAL A 27 6.24 -0.58 -0.43
N LEU A 28 5.04 -0.15 -0.83
CA LEU A 28 3.78 -0.76 -0.38
C LEU A 28 3.54 -2.14 -0.98
N LYS A 29 3.90 -2.36 -2.26
CA LYS A 29 3.83 -3.69 -2.88
C LYS A 29 4.70 -4.70 -2.14
N MET A 30 5.92 -4.31 -1.76
CA MET A 30 6.83 -5.15 -0.97
C MET A 30 6.33 -5.37 0.45
N ARG A 31 5.76 -4.33 1.08
CA ARG A 31 5.18 -4.40 2.43
C ARG A 31 4.00 -5.35 2.52
N PHE A 32 3.07 -5.28 1.58
CA PHE A 32 1.80 -6.01 1.59
C PHE A 32 1.76 -7.21 0.64
N GLY A 33 2.88 -7.60 0.02
CA GLY A 33 2.94 -8.71 -0.94
C GLY A 33 2.04 -8.52 -2.18
N VAL A 34 1.65 -7.28 -2.51
CA VAL A 34 0.67 -7.00 -3.57
C VAL A 34 1.31 -7.21 -4.94
N GLY A 35 0.83 -8.22 -5.66
CA GLY A 35 1.34 -8.58 -7.00
C GLY A 35 2.13 -9.89 -7.05
N GLY A 36 2.01 -10.76 -6.03
CA GLY A 36 2.61 -12.10 -6.02
C GLY A 36 3.93 -12.21 -5.26
N GLY A 37 4.25 -11.19 -4.45
CA GLY A 37 5.38 -11.25 -3.52
C GLY A 37 4.94 -11.61 -2.10
N THR A 38 5.91 -11.93 -1.25
CA THR A 38 5.69 -12.12 0.19
C THR A 38 5.61 -10.76 0.90
N GLU A 39 4.86 -10.69 2.00
CA GLU A 39 4.88 -9.52 2.88
C GLU A 39 6.25 -9.39 3.55
N HIS A 40 6.76 -8.16 3.67
CA HIS A 40 8.03 -7.85 4.31
C HIS A 40 7.81 -6.89 5.46
N THR A 41 8.65 -6.96 6.49
CA THR A 41 8.64 -6.04 7.65
C THR A 41 9.07 -4.63 7.26
N LEU A 42 8.74 -3.64 8.11
CA LEU A 42 9.17 -2.25 7.90
C LEU A 42 10.70 -2.12 7.87
N GLU A 43 11.42 -2.92 8.67
CA GLU A 43 12.88 -3.01 8.63
C GLU A 43 13.39 -3.56 7.30
N GLU A 44 12.87 -4.70 6.82
CA GLU A 44 13.33 -5.34 5.57
C GLU A 44 13.08 -4.46 4.34
N VAL A 45 11.91 -3.81 4.29
CA VAL A 45 11.60 -2.83 3.24
C VAL A 45 12.51 -1.60 3.40
N GLY A 46 12.76 -1.13 4.63
CA GLY A 46 13.69 -0.03 4.88
C GLY A 46 15.09 -0.31 4.33
N GLN A 47 15.62 -1.51 4.61
CA GLN A 47 16.92 -1.96 4.09
C GLN A 47 16.94 -2.01 2.56
N SER A 48 15.91 -2.61 1.94
CA SER A 48 15.81 -2.74 0.48
C SER A 48 15.73 -1.40 -0.27
N PHE A 49 15.19 -0.37 0.37
CA PHE A 49 15.03 0.96 -0.22
C PHE A 49 16.05 1.99 0.29
N THR A 50 17.01 1.56 1.12
CA THR A 50 18.01 2.41 1.80
C THR A 50 17.36 3.58 2.53
N VAL A 51 16.29 3.29 3.27
CA VAL A 51 15.56 4.28 4.08
C VAL A 51 15.32 3.73 5.49
N THR A 52 15.05 4.64 6.42
CA THR A 52 14.75 4.23 7.79
C THR A 52 13.39 3.55 7.88
N ARG A 53 13.22 2.69 8.89
CA ARG A 53 11.94 2.10 9.26
C ARG A 53 10.83 3.14 9.38
N GLU A 54 11.13 4.26 10.02
CA GLU A 54 10.17 5.36 10.21
C GLU A 54 9.72 5.97 8.88
N ARG A 55 10.62 6.03 7.88
CA ARG A 55 10.24 6.49 6.54
C ARG A 55 9.21 5.54 5.89
N ILE A 56 9.37 4.23 6.06
CA ILE A 56 8.38 3.26 5.56
C ILE A 56 7.04 3.43 6.29
N ARG A 57 7.05 3.61 7.62
CA ARG A 57 5.84 3.86 8.42
C ARG A 57 5.08 5.11 7.98
N GLN A 58 5.80 6.18 7.64
CA GLN A 58 5.21 7.41 7.11
C GLN A 58 4.54 7.18 5.74
N ILE A 59 5.18 6.42 4.85
CA ILE A 59 4.63 6.09 3.53
C ILE A 59 3.34 5.27 3.69
N GLU A 60 3.34 4.29 4.60
CA GLU A 60 2.16 3.47 4.92
C GLU A 60 1.02 4.34 5.46
N SER A 61 1.30 5.19 6.46
CA SER A 61 0.31 6.10 7.03
C SER A 61 -0.29 7.04 5.97
N LYS A 62 0.55 7.55 5.07
CA LYS A 62 0.12 8.40 3.96
C LYS A 62 -0.78 7.65 2.98
N ALA A 63 -0.46 6.40 2.65
CA ALA A 63 -1.26 5.56 1.77
C ALA A 63 -2.61 5.20 2.39
N LEU A 64 -2.62 4.81 3.67
CA LEU A 64 -3.85 4.54 4.44
C LEU A 64 -4.75 5.77 4.53
N ARG A 65 -4.16 6.95 4.74
CA ARG A 65 -4.90 8.22 4.71
C ARG A 65 -5.54 8.48 3.34
N LYS A 66 -4.88 8.12 2.24
CA LYS A 66 -5.43 8.21 0.88
C LYS A 66 -6.57 7.21 0.64
N LEU A 67 -6.45 5.98 1.16
CA LEU A 67 -7.51 4.95 1.09
C LEU A 67 -8.79 5.38 1.83
N ARG A 68 -8.64 6.02 2.99
CA ARG A 68 -9.78 6.46 3.83
C ARG A 68 -10.43 7.77 3.38
N HIS A 69 -9.92 8.43 2.34
CA HIS A 69 -10.43 9.74 1.94
C HIS A 69 -11.75 9.59 1.15
N PRO A 70 -12.87 10.21 1.59
CA PRO A 70 -14.19 10.01 1.01
C PRO A 70 -14.29 10.43 -0.47
N SER A 71 -13.46 11.37 -0.95
CA SER A 71 -13.41 11.72 -2.38
C SER A 71 -12.82 10.64 -3.28
N ARG A 72 -12.19 9.60 -2.72
CA ARG A 72 -11.76 8.39 -3.45
C ARG A 72 -12.53 7.13 -3.05
N SER A 73 -13.22 7.14 -1.91
CA SER A 73 -14.22 6.12 -1.55
C SER A 73 -15.57 6.33 -2.28
N LYS A 74 -15.84 7.54 -2.79
CA LYS A 74 -16.93 7.83 -3.74
C LYS A 74 -16.49 7.53 -5.19
N ALA A 75 -16.22 6.26 -5.47
CA ALA A 75 -16.48 5.67 -6.78
C ALA A 75 -17.46 4.49 -6.60
N LEU A 76 -18.43 4.70 -5.69
CA LEU A 76 -19.62 3.88 -5.50
C LEU A 76 -20.73 4.44 -6.38
#